data_AF-A0A618FN54-F1
#
_entry.id   AF-A0A618FN54-F1
#
_cell.length_a   1.000
_cell.length_b   1.000
_cell.length_c   1.000
_cell.angle_alpha   90.00
_cell.angle_beta   90.00
_cell.angle_gamma   90.00
#
_symmetry.space_group_name_H-M   'P 1'
#
loop_
_entity.id
_entity.type
_entity.pdbx_description
1 polymer ?
#
loop_
_entity_poly.entity_id
_entity_poly.type
_entity_poly.pdbx_seq_one_letter_code
_entity_poly.pdbx_strand_id
1 'polypeptide(L)' 'MSDMKDIVTDDMVKNALRSDTVTTAVKTQIKSTLDQQIDAAVDTALTDILGSDADNTVMQ' A
#
# COMPACT_ATOMS: atom_id res chain seq x y z
N MET A 1 13.26 -19.44 42.47
CA MET A 1 13.48 -18.44 41.41
C MET A 1 12.11 -17.96 40.97
N SER A 2 11.86 -16.65 40.93
CA SER A 2 10.55 -16.12 40.55
C SER A 2 10.57 -15.90 39.04
N ASP A 3 9.81 -16.70 38.30
CA ASP A 3 9.59 -16.52 36.86
C ASP A 3 8.69 -15.28 36.68
N MET A 4 9.30 -14.10 36.81
CA MET A 4 8.63 -12.85 36.53
C MET A 4 8.47 -12.76 35.01
N LYS A 5 7.26 -13.06 34.52
CA LYS A 5 6.90 -12.86 33.11
C LYS A 5 7.23 -11.42 32.73
N ASP A 6 8.04 -11.26 31.70
CA ASP A 6 8.40 -9.96 31.15
C ASP A 6 7.10 -9.27 30.67
N ILE A 7 6.73 -8.17 31.33
CA ILE A 7 5.52 -7.42 30.98
C ILE A 7 5.84 -6.56 29.77
N VAL A 8 5.22 -6.87 28.64
CA VAL A 8 5.27 -6.01 27.46
C VAL A 8 4.48 -4.75 27.75
N THR A 9 5.17 -3.61 27.75
CA THR A 9 4.55 -2.29 27.93
C THR A 9 4.21 -1.65 26.58
N ASP A 10 3.29 -0.68 26.60
CA ASP A 10 2.95 0.13 25.42
C ASP A 10 4.17 0.83 24.81
N ASP A 11 5.10 1.32 25.64
CA ASP A 11 6.35 1.94 25.18
C ASP A 11 7.27 0.93 24.48
N MET A 12 7.33 -0.31 24.97
CA MET A 12 8.10 -1.39 24.30
C MET A 12 7.52 -1.69 22.92
N VAL A 13 6.19 -1.76 22.81
CA VAL A 13 5.51 -1.98 21.53
C VAL A 13 5.75 -0.81 20.58
N LYS A 14 5.62 0.43 21.04
CA LYS A 14 5.87 1.64 20.23
C LYS A 14 7.30 1.68 19.71
N ASN A 15 8.28 1.32 20.52
CA ASN A 15 9.67 1.26 20.09
C ASN A 15 9.91 0.17 19.04
N ALA A 16 9.31 -1.02 19.22
CA ALA A 16 9.39 -2.09 18.23
C ALA A 16 8.76 -1.67 16.88
N LEU A 17 7.60 -0.98 16.92
CA LEU A 17 6.92 -0.47 15.73
C LEU A 17 7.70 0.63 14.99
N ARG A 18 8.56 1.36 15.70
CA ARG A 18 9.45 2.38 15.11
C ARG A 18 10.76 1.81 14.57
N SER A 19 11.00 0.51 14.70
CA SER A 19 12.21 -0.11 14.15
C SER A 19 12.29 0.07 12.64
N ASP A 20 13.51 0.11 12.10
CA ASP A 20 13.75 0.25 10.66
C ASP A 20 13.12 -0.89 9.86
N THR A 21 13.13 -2.11 10.42
CA THR A 21 12.49 -3.29 9.81
C THR A 21 10.99 -3.08 9.64
N VAL A 22 10.29 -2.67 10.70
CA VAL A 22 8.84 -2.43 10.63
C VAL A 22 8.54 -1.25 9.72
N THR A 23 9.30 -0.16 9.85
CA THR A 23 9.15 1.03 9.01
C THR A 23 9.32 0.70 7.53
N THR A 24 10.32 -0.12 7.19
CA THR A 24 10.59 -0.53 5.80
C THR A 24 9.48 -1.44 5.28
N ALA A 25 9.04 -2.43 6.06
CA ALA A 25 7.96 -3.32 5.66
C ALA A 25 6.66 -2.53 5.40
N VAL A 26 6.31 -1.60 6.28
CA VAL A 26 5.13 -0.75 6.12
C VAL A 26 5.26 0.17 4.89
N LYS A 27 6.41 0.79 4.67
CA LYS A 27 6.66 1.62 3.47
C LYS A 27 6.51 0.81 2.18
N THR A 28 7.06 -0.39 2.13
CA THR A 28 6.95 -1.29 0.97
C THR A 28 5.48 -1.64 0.69
N GLN A 29 4.72 -1.98 1.74
CA GLN A 29 3.30 -2.30 1.59
C GLN A 29 2.50 -1.09 1.10
N ILE A 30 2.73 0.09 1.68
CA ILE A 30 2.07 1.34 1.25
C ILE A 30 2.39 1.63 -0.21
N LYS A 31 3.65 1.53 -0.62
CA LYS A 31 4.05 1.76 -2.01
C LYS A 31 3.34 0.78 -2.95
N SER A 32 3.37 -0.52 -2.64
CA SER A 32 2.70 -1.54 -3.46
C SER A 32 1.20 -1.27 -3.61
N THR A 33 0.53 -0.83 -2.56
CA THR A 33 -0.90 -0.49 -2.60
C THR A 33 -1.14 0.77 -3.42
N LEU A 34 -0.32 1.81 -3.27
CA LEU A 34 -0.46 3.05 -4.02
C LEU A 34 -0.17 2.84 -5.51
N ASP A 35 0.86 2.06 -5.86
CA ASP A 35 1.17 1.73 -7.26
C ASP A 35 -0.06 1.12 -7.95
N GLN A 36 -0.69 0.12 -7.33
CA GLN A 36 -1.91 -0.54 -7.86
C GLN A 36 -3.10 0.41 -8.00
N GLN A 37 -3.29 1.30 -7.02
CA GLN A 37 -4.39 2.29 -7.07
C GLN A 37 -4.16 3.33 -8.16
N ILE A 38 -2.90 3.75 -8.35
CA ILE A 38 -2.53 4.70 -9.40
C ILE A 38 -2.73 4.06 -10.77
N ASP A 39 -2.26 2.83 -10.99
CA ASP A 39 -2.44 2.13 -12.26
C ASP A 39 -3.93 2.04 -12.64
N ALA A 40 -4.78 1.60 -11.70
CA ALA A 40 -6.23 1.51 -11.94
C ALA A 40 -6.89 2.87 -12.17
N ALA A 41 -6.47 3.92 -11.45
CA ALA A 41 -7.00 5.27 -11.62
C ALA A 41 -6.59 5.87 -12.98
N VAL A 42 -5.36 5.58 -13.43
CA VAL A 42 -4.86 6.00 -14.74
C VAL A 42 -5.61 5.26 -15.85
N ASP A 43 -5.78 3.94 -15.76
CA ASP A 43 -6.55 3.17 -16.74
C ASP A 43 -7.99 3.68 -16.88
N THR A 44 -8.62 3.99 -15.75
CA THR A 44 -9.96 4.60 -15.72
C THR A 44 -9.96 5.97 -16.40
N ALA A 45 -9.04 6.86 -16.04
CA ALA A 45 -8.94 8.19 -16.62
C ALA A 45 -8.65 8.14 -18.13
N LEU A 46 -7.79 7.22 -18.58
CA LEU A 46 -7.50 7.02 -19.99
C LEU A 46 -8.73 6.51 -20.75
N THR A 47 -9.47 5.56 -20.17
CA THR A 47 -10.74 5.08 -20.74
C THR A 47 -11.77 6.20 -20.86
N ASP A 48 -11.89 7.06 -19.85
CA ASP A 48 -12.83 8.19 -19.84
C ASP A 48 -12.47 9.25 -20.91
N ILE A 49 -11.18 9.48 -21.17
CA ILE A 49 -10.70 10.47 -22.14
C ILE A 49 -10.75 9.94 -23.57
N LEU A 50 -10.28 8.72 -23.78
CA LEU A 50 -10.08 8.13 -25.12
C LEU A 50 -11.29 7.31 -25.59
N GLY A 51 -12.25 7.04 -24.70
CA GLY A 51 -13.26 6.02 -24.89
C GLY A 51 -12.67 4.62 -24.68
N SER A 52 -13.53 3.62 -24.54
CA SER A 52 -13.08 2.23 -24.68
C SER A 52 -12.60 2.03 -26.11
N ASP A 53 -11.41 1.46 -26.34
CA ASP A 53 -10.88 1.14 -27.68
C ASP A 53 -11.87 0.37 -28.60
N ALA A 54 -12.96 -0.15 -28.05
CA ALA A 54 -14.09 -0.71 -28.80
C ALA A 54 -14.86 0.29 -29.69
N ASP A 55 -14.81 1.60 -29.42
CA ASP A 55 -15.62 2.62 -30.15
C ASP A 55 -14.84 3.27 -31.31
N ASN A 56 -13.52 3.11 -31.38
CA ASN A 56 -12.69 3.76 -32.40
C ASN A 56 -12.61 2.97 -33.73
N THR A 57 -13.38 1.88 -33.87
CA THR A 57 -13.47 1.07 -35.10
C THR A 57 -14.46 1.63 -36.14
N VAL A 58 -15.17 2.73 -35.86
CA VAL A 58 -16.26 3.24 -36.71
C VAL A 58 -15.90 4.53 -37.47
N MET A 59 -14.67 5.04 -37.33
CA MET A 59 -14.17 6.17 -38.13
C MET A 59 -13.05 5.73 -39.10
N GLN A 60 -13.33 4.76 -39.97
CA GLN A 60 -12.57 4.56 -41.22
C GLN A 60 -13.52 4.27 -42.38
#